data_AF-A0A7W6MN19-F1
#
_entry.id   AF-A0A7W6MN19-F1
#
_cell.length_a   1.000
_cell.length_b   1.000
_cell.length_c   1.000
_cell.angle_alpha   90.00
_cell.angle_beta   90.00
_cell.angle_gamma   90.00
#
_symmetry.space_group_name_H-M   'P 1'
#
loop_
_entity.id
_entity.type
_entity.pdbx_description
1 polymer ?
#
loop_
_entity_poly.entity_id
_entity_poly.type
_entity_poly.pdbx_seq_one_letter_code
_entity_poly.pdbx_strand_id
1 'polypeptide(L)'
;MVFLTNVAYNVWSFLMWGFLTAFAFSTARSELRTRYLLSYFLTWIVVGNCLALAFSSAGPCFYSAIGLLPDPYQPLMDSLRKADTVYPIFALTTQDMLWDGYIGERNPLGISAMPSIHNATAILMALGAWRFGRAIGR
;
A
#
# COMPACT_ATOMS: atom_id res chain seq x y z
N MET A 1 1.32 -14.58 15.54
CA MET A 1 2.03 -13.93 14.41
C MET A 1 1.09 -13.03 13.60
N VAL A 2 -0.04 -13.53 13.11
CA VAL A 2 -1.04 -12.74 12.31
C VAL A 2 -1.44 -11.42 12.98
N PHE A 3 -1.70 -11.41 14.29
CA PHE A 3 -2.03 -10.20 15.04
C PHE A 3 -0.98 -9.08 14.88
N LEU A 4 0.31 -9.40 15.11
CA LEU A 4 1.38 -8.41 15.00
C LEU A 4 1.53 -7.91 13.56
N THR A 5 1.37 -8.78 12.58
CA THR A 5 1.36 -8.40 11.16
C THR A 5 0.20 -7.47 10.84
N ASN A 6 -1.01 -7.74 11.33
CA ASN A 6 -2.18 -6.87 11.15
C ASN A 6 -1.95 -5.50 11.78
N VAL A 7 -1.42 -5.44 13.02
CA VAL A 7 -1.10 -4.17 13.67
C VAL A 7 -0.05 -3.40 12.88
N ALA A 8 1.06 -4.04 12.49
CA ALA A 8 2.11 -3.40 11.70
C ALA A 8 1.58 -2.88 10.35
N TYR A 9 0.74 -3.66 9.68
CA TYR A 9 0.10 -3.28 8.41
C TYR A 9 -0.79 -2.03 8.55
N ASN A 10 -1.58 -1.95 9.62
CA ASN A 10 -2.41 -0.78 9.87
C ASN A 10 -1.57 0.44 10.28
N VAL A 11 -0.57 0.26 11.15
CA VAL A 11 0.37 1.32 11.57
C VAL A 11 1.12 1.90 10.37
N TRP A 12 1.51 1.06 9.41
CA TRP A 12 2.15 1.50 8.18
C TRP A 12 1.35 2.59 7.43
N SER A 13 0.03 2.41 7.32
CA SER A 13 -0.84 3.40 6.69
C SER A 13 -0.77 4.75 7.40
N PHE A 14 -0.79 4.75 8.74
CA PHE A 14 -0.63 5.97 9.53
C PHE A 14 0.75 6.61 9.35
N LEU A 15 1.81 5.82 9.23
CA LEU A 15 3.15 6.34 8.94
C LEU A 15 3.20 7.03 7.58
N MET A 16 2.68 6.39 6.54
CA MET A 16 2.63 6.96 5.20
C MET A 16 1.86 8.29 5.15
N TRP A 17 0.64 8.30 5.72
CA TRP A 17 -0.17 9.53 5.79
C TRP A 17 0.45 10.59 6.69
N GLY A 18 1.10 10.18 7.78
CA GLY A 18 1.84 11.07 8.68
C GLY A 18 3.01 11.75 7.98
N PHE A 19 3.79 11.02 7.18
CA PHE A 19 4.88 11.61 6.38
C PHE A 19 4.36 12.58 5.33
N LEU A 20 3.31 12.20 4.59
CA LEU A 20 2.72 13.07 3.57
C LEU A 20 2.22 14.38 4.19
N THR A 21 1.46 14.30 5.29
CA THR A 21 0.93 15.47 5.97
C THR A 21 2.02 16.31 6.63
N ALA A 22 3.02 15.69 7.26
CA ALA A 22 4.17 16.39 7.83
C ALA A 22 4.92 17.22 6.78
N PHE A 23 5.17 16.66 5.59
CA PHE A 23 5.77 17.42 4.49
C PHE A 23 4.80 18.47 3.91
N ALA A 24 3.50 18.17 3.78
CA ALA A 24 2.51 19.12 3.27
C ALA A 24 2.44 20.40 4.13
N PHE A 25 2.50 20.26 5.45
CA PHE A 25 2.46 21.37 6.41
C PHE A 25 3.84 21.84 6.89
N SER A 26 4.92 21.26 6.36
CA SER A 26 6.27 21.64 6.77
C SER A 26 6.62 23.06 6.30
N THR A 27 7.18 23.85 7.22
CA THR A 27 7.85 25.12 6.90
C THR A 27 9.28 24.92 6.41
N ALA A 28 9.74 23.67 6.24
CA ALA A 28 11.04 23.37 5.65
C ALA A 28 11.22 24.06 4.30
N ARG A 29 12.50 24.22 3.91
CA ARG A 29 12.91 24.86 2.64
C ARG A 29 11.96 24.45 1.51
N SER A 30 11.39 25.45 0.84
CA SER A 30 10.37 25.26 -0.21
C SER A 30 10.76 24.19 -1.22
N GLU A 31 12.04 24.11 -1.57
CA GLU A 31 12.58 23.14 -2.51
C GLU A 31 12.46 21.67 -2.03
N LEU A 32 12.83 21.35 -0.78
CA LEU A 32 12.75 19.98 -0.27
C LEU A 32 11.29 19.54 -0.15
N ARG A 33 10.43 20.44 0.35
CA ARG A 33 9.00 20.20 0.45
C ARG A 33 8.40 19.89 -0.92
N THR A 34 8.62 20.77 -1.89
CA THR A 34 8.11 20.62 -3.25
C THR A 34 8.63 19.34 -3.90
N ARG A 35 9.93 19.04 -3.78
CA ARG A 35 10.51 17.79 -4.30
C ARG A 35 9.86 16.55 -3.71
N TYR A 36 9.66 16.51 -2.40
CA TYR A 36 9.04 15.37 -1.73
C TYR A 36 7.59 15.17 -2.19
N LEU A 37 6.78 16.23 -2.15
CA LEU A 37 5.37 16.16 -2.55
C LEU A 37 5.21 15.78 -4.02
N LEU A 38 5.98 16.40 -4.92
CA LEU A 38 5.98 16.04 -6.33
C LEU A 38 6.42 14.59 -6.54
N SER A 39 7.49 14.15 -5.87
CA SER A 39 7.94 12.75 -5.98
C SER A 39 6.90 11.77 -5.46
N TYR A 40 6.18 12.11 -4.38
CA TYR A 40 5.11 11.29 -3.85
C TYR A 40 3.98 11.12 -4.87
N PHE A 41 3.42 12.22 -5.37
CA PHE A 41 2.33 12.17 -6.35
C PHE A 41 2.77 11.51 -7.66
N LEU A 42 3.98 11.81 -8.16
CA LEU A 42 4.53 11.14 -9.34
C LEU A 42 4.72 9.65 -9.11
N THR A 43 5.15 9.22 -7.92
CA THR A 43 5.25 7.80 -7.58
C THR A 43 3.88 7.13 -7.64
N TRP A 44 2.84 7.75 -7.07
CA TRP A 44 1.48 7.20 -7.13
C TRP A 44 0.91 7.15 -8.55
N ILE A 45 1.13 8.18 -9.36
CA ILE A 45 0.69 8.21 -10.76
C ILE A 45 1.45 7.15 -11.59
N VAL A 46 2.78 7.19 -11.55
CA VAL A 46 3.60 6.32 -12.39
C VAL A 46 3.55 4.87 -11.91
N VAL A 47 3.85 4.60 -10.63
CA VAL A 47 3.93 3.23 -10.09
C VAL A 47 2.54 2.67 -9.83
N GLY A 48 1.68 3.43 -9.15
CA GLY A 48 0.36 2.99 -8.72
C GLY A 48 -0.69 2.94 -9.83
N ASN A 49 -0.46 3.58 -10.98
CA ASN A 49 -1.39 3.54 -12.12
C ASN A 49 -0.71 3.03 -13.39
N CYS A 50 0.26 3.78 -13.95
CA CYS A 50 0.81 3.43 -15.26
C CYS A 50 1.52 2.07 -15.27
N LEU A 51 2.43 1.85 -14.33
CA LEU A 51 3.17 0.60 -14.22
C LEU A 51 2.28 -0.52 -13.65
N ALA A 52 1.37 -0.19 -12.74
CA ALA A 52 0.40 -1.16 -12.22
C ALA A 52 -0.49 -1.73 -13.32
N LEU A 53 -0.86 -0.91 -14.32
CA LEU A 53 -1.58 -1.35 -15.50
C LEU A 53 -0.69 -2.13 -16.46
N ALA A 54 0.50 -1.61 -16.78
CA ALA A 54 1.43 -2.23 -17.73
C ALA A 54 1.93 -3.61 -17.26
N PHE A 55 2.10 -3.79 -15.95
CA PHE A 55 2.56 -5.03 -15.31
C PHE A 55 1.48 -5.65 -14.43
N SER A 56 0.22 -5.50 -14.83
CA SER A 56 -0.92 -5.97 -14.04
C SER A 56 -0.80 -7.45 -13.69
N SER A 57 -0.83 -7.76 -12.40
CA SER A 57 -0.71 -9.12 -11.88
C SER A 57 -1.62 -9.32 -10.67
N ALA A 58 -2.41 -10.38 -10.65
CA ALA A 58 -3.17 -10.75 -9.45
C ALA A 58 -2.21 -11.24 -8.35
N GLY A 59 -2.41 -10.74 -7.13
CA GLY A 59 -1.66 -11.19 -5.95
C GLY A 59 -2.18 -12.51 -5.38
N PRO A 60 -1.46 -13.10 -4.39
CA PRO A 60 -1.83 -14.35 -3.72
C PRO A 60 -3.28 -14.40 -3.20
N CYS A 61 -3.84 -13.27 -2.76
CA CYS A 61 -5.20 -13.21 -2.22
C CYS A 61 -6.30 -13.37 -3.28
N PHE A 62 -5.97 -13.17 -4.56
CA PHE A 62 -6.92 -13.30 -5.67
C PHE A 62 -6.62 -14.52 -6.55
N TYR A 63 -5.65 -15.36 -6.17
CA TYR A 63 -5.15 -16.46 -7.00
C TYR A 63 -6.27 -17.43 -7.43
N SER A 64 -7.01 -17.98 -6.47
CA SER A 64 -8.19 -18.82 -6.75
C SER A 64 -9.33 -18.04 -7.40
N ALA A 65 -9.51 -16.76 -7.03
CA ALA A 65 -10.58 -15.91 -7.56
C ALA A 65 -10.46 -15.69 -9.07
N ILE A 66 -9.23 -15.63 -9.61
CA ILE A 66 -8.97 -15.55 -11.06
C ILE A 66 -8.92 -16.93 -11.75
N GLY A 67 -9.29 -18.01 -11.05
CA GLY A 67 -9.40 -19.36 -11.61
C GLY A 67 -8.09 -20.16 -11.67
N LEU A 68 -7.03 -19.73 -11.00
CA LEU A 68 -5.78 -20.50 -10.94
C LEU A 68 -5.85 -21.59 -9.86
N LEU A 69 -5.63 -22.84 -10.27
CA LEU A 69 -5.68 -24.02 -9.39
C LEU A 69 -4.52 -24.99 -9.70
N PRO A 70 -4.02 -25.74 -8.70
CA PRO A 70 -4.39 -25.66 -7.27
C PRO A 70 -3.90 -24.35 -6.62
N ASP A 71 -4.61 -23.85 -5.62
CA ASP A 71 -4.27 -22.60 -4.92
C ASP A 71 -3.27 -22.87 -3.77
N PRO A 72 -1.98 -22.50 -3.92
CA PRO A 72 -0.98 -22.72 -2.88
C PRO A 72 -1.14 -21.75 -1.71
N TYR A 73 -1.92 -20.68 -1.86
CA TYR A 73 -2.12 -19.64 -0.86
C TYR A 73 -3.38 -19.83 -0.02
N GLN A 74 -4.24 -20.80 -0.39
CA GLN A 74 -5.47 -21.11 0.35
C GLN A 74 -5.24 -21.28 1.86
N PRO A 75 -4.22 -22.03 2.35
CA PRO A 75 -4.00 -22.15 3.80
C PRO A 75 -3.65 -20.83 4.50
N LEU A 76 -3.03 -19.89 3.78
CA LEU A 76 -2.73 -18.55 4.31
C LEU A 76 -4.01 -17.72 4.41
N MET A 77 -4.87 -17.76 3.39
CA MET A 77 -6.16 -17.09 3.41
C MET A 77 -7.08 -17.63 4.51
N ASP A 78 -7.10 -18.96 4.72
CA ASP A 78 -7.85 -19.58 5.81
C ASP A 78 -7.31 -19.17 7.19
N SER A 79 -5.98 -19.02 7.31
CA SER A 79 -5.36 -18.51 8.53
C SER A 79 -5.76 -17.07 8.84
N LEU A 80 -5.89 -16.22 7.81
CA LEU A 80 -6.37 -14.83 7.96
C LEU A 80 -7.85 -14.81 8.36
N ARG A 81 -8.72 -15.58 7.68
CA ARG A 81 -10.15 -15.67 8.00
C ARG A 81 -10.39 -16.22 9.40
N LYS A 82 -9.60 -17.21 9.83
CA LYS A 82 -9.64 -17.72 11.20
C LYS A 82 -9.22 -16.69 12.24
N ALA A 83 -8.25 -15.83 11.92
CA ALA A 83 -7.85 -14.74 12.81
C ALA A 83 -8.95 -13.65 12.91
N ASP A 84 -9.63 -13.37 11.80
CA ASP A 84 -10.71 -12.39 11.70
C ASP A 84 -11.90 -12.68 12.64
N THR A 85 -12.14 -13.95 12.97
CA THR A 85 -13.19 -14.32 13.95
C THR A 85 -12.84 -13.94 15.39
N VAL A 86 -11.56 -13.63 15.68
CA VAL A 86 -11.08 -13.23 17.01
C VAL A 86 -10.81 -11.74 17.09
N TYR A 87 -10.24 -11.15 16.04
CA TYR A 87 -9.97 -9.72 15.92
C TYR A 87 -10.05 -9.29 14.46
N PRO A 88 -10.58 -8.09 14.16
CA PRO A 88 -10.83 -7.67 12.79
C PRO A 88 -9.53 -7.55 11.98
N ILE A 89 -9.55 -8.14 10.79
CA ILE A 89 -8.53 -8.04 9.75
C ILE A 89 -9.11 -7.18 8.62
N PHE A 90 -8.99 -5.86 8.74
CA PHE A 90 -9.51 -4.90 7.74
C PHE A 90 -8.98 -5.12 6.32
N ALA A 91 -7.83 -5.79 6.18
CA ALA A 91 -7.29 -6.17 4.89
C ALA A 91 -8.21 -7.13 4.12
N LEU A 92 -8.96 -8.03 4.80
CA LEU A 92 -9.91 -8.92 4.14
C LEU A 92 -11.07 -8.13 3.52
N THR A 93 -11.68 -7.23 4.29
CA THR A 93 -12.74 -6.33 3.76
C THR A 93 -12.23 -5.46 2.61
N THR A 94 -10.98 -5.01 2.69
CA THR A 94 -10.36 -4.22 1.59
C THR A 94 -10.18 -5.09 0.34
N GLN A 95 -9.78 -6.36 0.49
CA GLN A 95 -9.65 -7.30 -0.62
C GLN A 95 -11.00 -7.53 -1.31
N ASP A 96 -12.07 -7.74 -0.53
CA ASP A 96 -13.43 -7.91 -1.08
C ASP A 96 -13.87 -6.66 -1.85
N MET A 97 -13.66 -5.46 -1.28
CA MET A 97 -13.98 -4.20 -1.96
C MET A 97 -13.22 -4.05 -3.30
N LEU A 98 -11.93 -4.40 -3.32
CA LEU A 98 -11.11 -4.36 -4.54
C LEU A 98 -11.59 -5.37 -5.57
N TRP A 99 -11.99 -6.57 -5.12
CA TRP A 99 -12.54 -7.60 -5.99
C TRP A 99 -13.85 -7.16 -6.62
N ASP A 100 -14.81 -6.68 -5.82
CA ASP A 100 -16.10 -6.17 -6.30
C ASP A 100 -15.91 -5.06 -7.35
N GLY A 101 -14.93 -4.17 -7.14
CA GLY A 101 -14.59 -3.12 -8.09
C GLY A 101 -13.91 -3.63 -9.37
N TYR A 102 -13.21 -4.76 -9.30
CA TYR A 102 -12.57 -5.39 -10.46
C TYR A 102 -13.58 -6.14 -11.35
N ILE A 103 -14.54 -6.85 -10.75
CA ILE A 103 -15.59 -7.58 -11.49
C ILE A 103 -16.75 -6.68 -11.95
N GLY A 104 -16.74 -5.40 -11.58
CA GLY A 104 -17.71 -4.40 -12.03
C GLY A 104 -18.98 -4.31 -11.18
N GLU A 105 -18.99 -4.87 -9.96
CA GLU A 105 -20.11 -4.78 -9.03
C GLU A 105 -20.14 -3.44 -8.26
N ARG A 106 -19.01 -2.73 -8.21
CA ARG A 106 -18.85 -1.42 -7.55
C ARG A 106 -18.02 -0.45 -8.42
N ASN A 107 -17.63 0.68 -7.84
CA ASN A 107 -16.70 1.62 -8.45
C ASN A 107 -15.44 0.89 -8.96
N PRO A 108 -14.92 1.23 -10.16
CA PRO A 108 -13.76 0.56 -10.72
C PRO A 108 -12.55 0.65 -9.79
N LEU A 109 -12.04 -0.51 -9.37
CA LEU A 109 -10.85 -0.65 -8.55
C LEU A 109 -9.92 -1.69 -9.15
N GLY A 110 -8.61 -1.43 -9.07
CA GLY A 110 -7.59 -2.36 -9.57
C GLY A 110 -7.13 -3.34 -8.50
N ILE A 111 -6.82 -4.56 -8.91
CA ILE A 111 -6.27 -5.63 -8.04
C ILE A 111 -4.79 -5.90 -8.27
N SER A 112 -4.09 -5.03 -9.00
CA SER A 112 -2.69 -5.27 -9.36
C SER A 112 -1.78 -5.29 -8.13
N ALA A 113 -1.05 -6.39 -7.97
CA ALA A 113 -0.03 -6.57 -6.94
C ALA A 113 1.36 -6.08 -7.35
N MET A 114 1.58 -5.79 -8.64
CA MET A 114 2.87 -5.31 -9.15
C MET A 114 2.72 -4.03 -9.99
N PRO A 115 3.73 -3.14 -9.95
CA PRO A 115 4.85 -3.10 -9.00
C PRO A 115 4.42 -2.59 -7.60
N SER A 116 5.23 -2.88 -6.58
CA SER A 116 4.89 -2.53 -5.18
C SER A 116 4.98 -1.02 -4.92
N ILE A 117 3.82 -0.37 -4.84
CA ILE A 117 3.71 1.03 -4.40
C ILE A 117 4.23 1.23 -2.97
N HIS A 118 4.06 0.23 -2.10
CA HIS A 118 4.51 0.27 -0.71
C HIS A 118 6.03 0.36 -0.61
N ASN A 119 6.77 -0.39 -1.45
CA ASN A 119 8.23 -0.32 -1.47
C ASN A 119 8.72 1.03 -2.00
N ALA A 120 8.07 1.54 -3.06
CA ALA A 120 8.42 2.83 -3.63
C ALA A 120 8.20 3.97 -2.62
N THR A 121 7.07 3.97 -1.89
CA THR A 121 6.78 4.96 -0.85
C THR A 121 7.68 4.79 0.38
N ALA A 122 8.07 3.56 0.75
CA ALA A 122 9.05 3.31 1.81
C ALA A 122 10.40 4.00 1.55
N ILE A 123 10.93 3.82 0.34
CA ILE A 123 12.19 4.44 -0.08
C ILE A 123 12.03 5.96 -0.08
N LEU A 124 10.91 6.48 -0.59
CA LEU A 124 10.67 7.92 -0.60
C LEU A 124 10.61 8.51 0.82
N MET A 125 9.93 7.84 1.76
CA MET A 125 9.90 8.25 3.17
C MET A 125 11.29 8.23 3.79
N ALA A 126 12.09 7.20 3.54
CA ALA A 126 13.46 7.11 4.05
C ALA A 126 14.36 8.24 3.51
N LEU A 127 14.28 8.53 2.20
CA LEU A 127 15.03 9.63 1.58
C LEU A 127 14.57 10.99 2.11
N GLY A 128 13.27 11.19 2.27
CA GLY A 128 12.68 12.40 2.86
C GLY A 128 13.16 12.61 4.30
N ALA A 129 13.04 11.59 5.14
CA ALA A 129 13.50 11.61 6.53
C ALA A 129 14.99 11.94 6.64
N TRP A 130 15.83 11.30 5.82
CA TRP A 130 17.27 11.52 5.83
C TRP A 130 17.65 12.97 5.48
N ARG A 131 16.98 13.56 4.49
CA ARG A 131 17.21 14.97 4.10
C ARG A 131 16.67 15.95 5.14
N PHE A 132 15.55 15.62 5.78
CA PHE A 132 14.96 16.43 6.84
C PHE A 132 15.80 16.42 8.12
N GLY A 133 16.30 15.25 8.56
CA GLY A 133 17.18 15.14 9.73
C GLY A 133 18.48 15.92 9.58
N ARG A 134 19.07 15.94 8.36
CA ARG A 134 20.24 16.80 8.06
C ARG A 134 19.92 18.29 8.02
N ALA A 135 18.67 18.68 7.85
CA ALA A 135 18.24 20.08 7.86
C ALA A 135 18.03 20.62 9.28
N ILE A 136 17.69 19.76 10.24
CA ILE A 136 17.57 20.10 11.67
C ILE A 136 18.93 20.04 12.39
N GLY A 137 19.81 19.12 11.99
CA GLY A 137 21.16 18.99 12.57
C GLY A 137 22.20 20.00 12.06
N ARG A 138 21.77 21.12 11.47
CA ARG A 138 22.59 22.24 10.98
C ARG A 138 22.00 23.54 11.49
#